data_AF-A0A7V8DPM4-F1
#
_entry.id   AF-A0A7V8DPM4-F1
#
_cell.length_a   1.000
_cell.length_b   1.000
_cell.length_c   1.000
_cell.angle_alpha   90.00
_cell.angle_beta   90.00
_cell.angle_gamma   90.00
#
_symmetry.space_group_name_H-M   'P 1'
#
loop_
_entity.id
_entity.type
_entity.pdbx_description
1 polymer ?
#
loop_
_entity_poly.entity_id
_entity_poly.type
_entity_poly.pdbx_seq_one_letter_code
_entity_poly.pdbx_strand_id
1 'polypeptide(L)'
;MAQVYFATARVGKWKYDDSMPGKLERLLKRADLGTYFEKKEWVAVKTHFGSDGAHRIVRPTFLRKIADGLKAVGARPFVTDTVRILGLDYLEVANYNGINHLSVGVPVILADGIYGHDNLMVRAGST
;
A
#
# COMPACT_ATOMS: atom_id res chain seq x y z
N MET A 1 -21.47 11.14 5.47
CA MET A 1 -20.45 11.74 4.58
C MET A 1 -19.13 11.08 4.90
N ALA A 2 -18.36 10.65 3.89
CA ALA A 2 -17.04 10.05 4.12
C ALA A 2 -16.02 11.15 4.48
N GLN A 3 -15.16 10.89 5.45
CA GLN A 3 -14.08 11.81 5.82
C GLN A 3 -12.92 11.65 4.83
N VAL A 4 -12.48 12.76 4.23
CA VAL A 4 -11.38 12.78 3.26
C VAL A 4 -10.17 13.48 3.87
N TYR A 5 -9.02 12.80 3.87
CA TYR A 5 -7.74 13.33 4.31
C TYR A 5 -6.93 13.79 3.10
N PHE A 6 -6.57 15.08 3.05
CA PHE A 6 -5.86 15.67 1.93
C PHE A 6 -4.61 16.44 2.39
N ALA A 7 -3.53 16.34 1.61
CA ALA A 7 -2.33 17.15 1.78
C ALA A 7 -1.89 17.73 0.43
N THR A 8 -1.64 19.04 0.41
CA THR A 8 -1.12 19.73 -0.77
C THR A 8 0.32 19.30 -1.11
N ALA A 9 0.62 19.21 -2.41
CA ALA A 9 1.97 18.97 -2.91
C ALA A 9 2.95 20.14 -2.68
N ARG A 10 2.44 21.34 -2.35
CA ARG A 10 3.26 22.54 -2.16
C ARG A 10 4.18 22.40 -0.94
N VAL A 11 5.49 22.52 -1.13
CA VAL A 11 6.49 22.52 -0.05
C VAL A 11 6.78 23.97 0.34
N GLY A 12 6.50 24.34 1.60
CA GLY A 12 6.64 25.71 2.09
C GLY A 12 8.00 26.02 2.73
N LYS A 13 8.62 25.02 3.35
CA LYS A 13 9.94 25.13 3.99
C LYS A 13 10.78 23.89 3.65
N TRP A 14 12.10 24.06 3.67
CA TRP A 14 13.03 22.93 3.56
C TRP A 14 13.10 22.18 4.90
N LYS A 15 12.04 21.41 5.20
CA LYS A 15 11.88 20.61 6.41
C LYS A 15 11.20 19.28 6.07
N TYR A 16 11.54 18.22 6.80
CA TYR A 16 10.98 16.88 6.56
C TYR A 16 9.44 16.86 6.66
N ASP A 17 8.84 17.52 7.65
CA ASP A 17 7.39 17.54 7.85
C ASP A 17 6.59 18.23 6.72
N ASP A 18 7.28 19.04 5.91
CA ASP A 18 6.73 19.70 4.73
C ASP A 18 6.93 18.89 3.44
N SER A 19 7.73 17.81 3.50
CA SER A 19 7.86 16.82 2.42
C SER A 19 6.59 15.99 2.26
N MET A 20 6.41 15.37 1.09
CA MET A 20 5.23 14.52 0.84
C MET A 20 5.13 13.31 1.78
N PRO A 21 6.22 12.57 2.08
CA PRO A 21 6.17 11.50 3.09
C PRO A 21 5.81 12.00 4.49
N GLY A 22 6.41 13.13 4.94
CA GLY A 22 6.10 13.70 6.26
C GLY A 22 4.65 14.18 6.37
N LYS A 23 4.10 14.76 5.30
CA LYS A 23 2.67 15.10 5.22
C LYS A 23 1.77 13.86 5.29
N LEU A 24 2.13 12.78 4.60
CA LEU A 24 1.39 11.53 4.66
C LEU A 24 1.40 10.95 6.07
N GLU A 25 2.55 10.92 6.75
CA GLU A 25 2.64 10.48 8.16
C GLU A 25 1.69 11.29 9.06
N ARG A 26 1.62 12.61 8.88
CA ARG A 26 0.70 13.47 9.62
C ARG A 26 -0.77 13.14 9.33
N LEU A 27 -1.12 12.85 8.07
CA LEU A 27 -2.47 12.41 7.72
C LEU A 27 -2.80 11.06 8.36
N LEU A 28 -1.89 10.09 8.33
CA LEU A 28 -2.10 8.77 8.95
C LEU A 28 -2.28 8.87 10.47
N LYS A 29 -1.54 9.76 11.14
CA LYS A 29 -1.75 10.06 12.57
C LYS A 29 -3.14 10.64 12.84
N ARG A 30 -3.62 11.54 11.97
CA ARG A 30 -4.96 12.14 12.09
C ARG A 30 -6.08 11.17 11.71
N ALA A 31 -5.78 10.19 10.87
CA ALA A 31 -6.70 9.11 10.54
C ALA A 31 -6.87 8.13 11.69
N ASP A 32 -5.99 8.15 12.69
CA ASP A 32 -6.07 7.29 13.88
C ASP A 32 -6.35 5.82 13.53
N LEU A 33 -5.40 5.22 12.78
CA LEU A 33 -5.53 3.86 12.23
C LEU A 33 -5.90 2.80 13.28
N GLY A 34 -5.61 3.04 14.56
CA GLY A 34 -5.95 2.13 15.67
C GLY A 34 -7.45 2.04 15.94
N THR A 35 -8.26 2.94 15.39
CA THR A 35 -9.73 2.86 15.43
C THR A 35 -10.30 1.94 14.36
N TYR A 36 -9.52 1.63 13.32
CA TYR A 36 -9.94 0.82 12.18
C TYR A 36 -9.37 -0.59 12.18
N PHE A 37 -8.22 -0.80 12.83
CA PHE A 37 -7.49 -2.06 12.78
C PHE A 37 -7.10 -2.54 14.16
N GLU A 38 -7.13 -3.86 14.34
CA GLU A 38 -6.82 -4.53 15.60
C GLU A 38 -5.35 -4.96 15.71
N LYS A 39 -4.89 -5.17 16.94
CA LYS A 39 -3.54 -5.73 17.18
C LYS A 39 -3.44 -7.13 16.60
N LYS A 40 -2.35 -7.41 15.89
CA LYS A 40 -2.05 -8.67 15.18
C LYS A 40 -2.98 -8.99 14.00
N GLU A 41 -3.89 -8.08 13.62
CA GLU A 41 -4.71 -8.22 12.42
C GLU A 41 -3.83 -8.18 11.16
N TRP A 42 -4.11 -9.05 10.20
CA TRP A 42 -3.45 -9.00 8.88
C TRP A 42 -4.14 -7.97 8.00
N VAL A 43 -3.39 -6.97 7.52
CA VAL A 43 -3.95 -5.85 6.76
C VAL A 43 -3.35 -5.81 5.35
N ALA A 44 -4.20 -5.98 4.35
CA ALA A 44 -3.80 -5.88 2.95
C ALA A 44 -3.68 -4.42 2.50
N VAL A 45 -2.49 -4.02 2.07
CA VAL A 45 -2.26 -2.74 1.38
C VAL A 45 -2.25 -3.01 -0.13
N LYS A 46 -3.44 -2.95 -0.72
CA LYS A 46 -3.62 -3.16 -2.17
C LYS A 46 -3.04 -1.97 -2.94
N THR A 47 -2.18 -2.26 -3.92
CA THR A 47 -1.68 -1.25 -4.87
C THR A 47 -1.38 -1.90 -6.22
N HIS A 48 -1.29 -1.10 -7.27
CA HIS A 48 -0.90 -1.61 -8.57
C HIS A 48 0.63 -1.70 -8.67
N PHE A 49 1.16 -2.89 -9.00
CA PHE A 49 2.62 -3.09 -9.10
C PHE A 49 3.26 -2.45 -10.35
N GLY A 50 2.44 -2.11 -11.35
CA GLY A 50 2.89 -1.46 -12.57
C GLY A 50 2.90 -2.40 -13.78
N SER A 51 3.70 -2.03 -14.77
CA SER A 51 3.89 -2.78 -16.02
C SER A 51 5.28 -2.47 -16.54
N ASP A 52 5.82 -3.31 -17.43
CA ASP A 52 7.12 -3.06 -18.05
C ASP A 52 7.15 -1.70 -18.75
N GLY A 53 8.18 -0.91 -18.45
CA GLY A 53 8.37 0.45 -18.98
C GLY A 53 7.41 1.51 -18.42
N ALA A 54 6.46 1.14 -17.55
CA ALA A 54 5.53 2.09 -16.93
C ALA A 54 6.11 2.68 -15.64
N HIS A 55 5.91 3.99 -15.43
CA HIS A 55 6.31 4.70 -14.23
C HIS A 55 5.10 5.14 -13.36
N ARG A 56 3.90 4.71 -13.73
CA ARG A 56 2.63 5.14 -13.12
C ARG A 56 2.25 4.25 -11.94
N ILE A 57 3.09 4.27 -10.91
CA ILE A 57 2.90 3.52 -9.66
C ILE A 57 2.81 4.46 -8.46
N VAL A 58 2.26 3.97 -7.35
CA VAL A 58 2.50 4.62 -6.06
C VAL A 58 3.96 4.37 -5.69
N ARG A 59 4.73 5.44 -5.52
CA ARG A 59 6.16 5.33 -5.20
C ARG A 59 6.36 4.52 -3.91
N PRO A 60 7.34 3.59 -3.85
CA PRO A 60 7.54 2.72 -2.69
C PRO A 60 7.67 3.45 -1.35
N THR A 61 8.24 4.67 -1.35
CA THR A 61 8.36 5.49 -0.15
C THR A 61 7.01 5.78 0.52
N PHE A 62 5.93 5.96 -0.25
CA PHE A 62 4.60 6.19 0.32
C PHE A 62 3.99 4.92 0.89
N LEU A 63 4.15 3.79 0.19
CA LEU A 63 3.73 2.48 0.68
C LEU A 63 4.43 2.15 2.00
N ARG A 64 5.72 2.47 2.11
CA ARG A 64 6.49 2.33 3.35
C ARG A 64 5.87 3.12 4.50
N LYS A 65 5.44 4.37 4.29
CA LYS A 65 4.80 5.18 5.34
C LYS A 65 3.47 4.61 5.80
N ILE A 66 2.68 4.05 4.87
CA ILE A 66 1.44 3.34 5.20
C ILE A 66 1.74 2.10 6.03
N ALA A 67 2.68 1.28 5.59
CA ALA A 67 3.11 0.06 6.29
C ALA A 67 3.65 0.35 7.69
N ASP A 68 4.49 1.38 7.84
CA ASP A 68 5.02 1.80 9.14
C ASP A 68 3.91 2.32 10.07
N GLY A 69 2.92 3.06 9.53
CA GLY A 69 1.74 3.48 10.30
C GLY A 69 0.89 2.32 10.80
N LEU A 70 0.65 1.31 9.97
CA LEU A 70 -0.08 0.09 10.35
C LEU A 70 0.69 -0.74 11.39
N LYS A 71 2.00 -0.89 11.23
CA LYS A 71 2.85 -1.54 12.24
C LYS A 71 2.81 -0.81 13.59
N ALA A 72 2.76 0.51 13.58
CA ALA A 72 2.74 1.32 14.81
C ALA A 72 1.49 1.07 15.68
N VAL A 73 0.36 0.69 15.08
CA VAL A 73 -0.86 0.31 15.82
C VAL A 73 -0.89 -1.18 16.20
N GLY A 74 0.16 -1.93 15.88
CA GLY A 74 0.32 -3.34 16.20
C GLY A 74 -0.29 -4.30 15.18
N ALA A 75 -0.73 -3.81 14.02
CA ALA A 75 -1.21 -4.64 12.92
C ALA A 75 -0.06 -5.33 12.17
N ARG A 76 -0.40 -6.27 11.29
CA ARG A 76 0.51 -7.05 10.44
C ARG A 76 0.24 -6.76 8.96
N PRO A 77 0.74 -5.63 8.44
CA PRO A 77 0.51 -5.26 7.05
C PRO A 77 1.32 -6.11 6.06
N PHE A 78 0.78 -6.25 4.86
CA PHE A 78 1.49 -6.73 3.67
C PHE A 78 1.01 -5.95 2.44
N VAL A 79 1.87 -5.75 1.46
CA VAL A 79 1.51 -5.11 0.19
C VAL A 79 1.08 -6.18 -0.80
N THR A 80 0.03 -5.91 -1.57
CA THR A 80 -0.49 -6.90 -2.50
C THR A 80 -1.06 -6.30 -3.76
N ASP A 81 -1.06 -7.11 -4.82
CA ASP A 81 -1.85 -6.93 -6.03
C ASP A 81 -2.35 -8.29 -6.51
N THR A 82 -3.14 -8.29 -7.57
CA THR A 82 -3.63 -9.47 -8.28
C THR A 82 -2.86 -9.58 -9.59
N VAL A 83 -2.57 -10.79 -10.03
CA VAL A 83 -1.74 -11.00 -11.21
C VAL A 83 -2.39 -10.42 -12.48
N ARG A 84 -1.56 -9.91 -13.38
CA ARG A 84 -1.97 -9.48 -14.74
C ARG A 84 -1.29 -10.27 -15.85
N ILE A 85 -0.14 -10.84 -15.51
CA ILE A 85 0.67 -11.79 -16.26
C ILE A 85 0.96 -12.96 -15.32
N LEU A 86 1.86 -13.90 -15.66
CA LEU A 86 2.24 -14.95 -14.71
C LEU A 86 2.82 -14.34 -13.43
N GLY A 87 2.42 -14.86 -12.27
CA GLY A 87 2.64 -14.20 -10.99
C GLY A 87 4.12 -13.94 -10.66
N LEU A 88 5.01 -14.88 -10.98
CA LEU A 88 6.44 -14.67 -10.75
C LEU A 88 6.99 -13.52 -11.59
N ASP A 89 6.61 -13.45 -12.88
CA ASP A 89 6.99 -12.33 -13.75
C ASP A 89 6.40 -11.01 -13.23
N TYR A 90 5.19 -11.05 -12.67
CA TYR A 90 4.57 -9.86 -12.11
C TYR A 90 5.25 -9.37 -10.83
N LEU A 91 5.80 -10.28 -10.02
CA LEU A 91 6.67 -9.90 -8.89
C LEU A 91 7.98 -9.30 -9.37
N GLU A 92 8.54 -9.75 -10.50
CA GLU A 92 9.70 -9.11 -11.12
C GLU A 92 9.37 -7.67 -11.57
N VAL A 93 8.20 -7.45 -12.18
CA VAL A 93 7.70 -6.10 -12.48
C VAL A 93 7.63 -5.24 -11.22
N ALA A 94 7.12 -5.79 -10.11
CA ALA A 94 7.08 -5.10 -8.82
C ALA A 94 8.49 -4.76 -8.32
N ASN A 95 9.43 -5.69 -8.43
CA ASN A 95 10.83 -5.53 -8.05
C ASN A 95 11.52 -4.41 -8.84
N TYR A 96 11.35 -4.37 -10.17
CA TYR A 96 11.89 -3.30 -11.03
C TYR A 96 11.34 -1.92 -10.66
N ASN A 97 10.08 -1.87 -10.22
CA ASN A 97 9.41 -0.68 -9.73
C ASN A 97 9.75 -0.33 -8.27
N GLY A 98 10.59 -1.13 -7.62
CA GLY A 98 11.01 -0.95 -6.23
C GLY A 98 9.93 -1.32 -5.20
N ILE A 99 8.82 -1.96 -5.61
CA ILE A 99 7.78 -2.47 -4.72
C ILE A 99 8.19 -3.88 -4.29
N ASN A 100 9.10 -3.94 -3.33
CA ASN A 100 9.64 -5.18 -2.78
C ASN A 100 9.79 -5.07 -1.26
N HIS A 101 10.00 -6.21 -0.60
CA HIS A 101 10.06 -6.31 0.86
C HIS A 101 11.03 -5.32 1.51
N LEU A 102 12.20 -5.09 0.89
CA LEU A 102 13.23 -4.22 1.45
C LEU A 102 12.81 -2.74 1.38
N SER A 103 12.27 -2.31 0.24
CA SER A 103 11.82 -0.93 0.04
C SER A 103 10.60 -0.59 0.89
N VAL A 104 9.58 -1.46 0.91
CA VAL A 104 8.30 -1.19 1.59
C VAL A 104 8.28 -1.66 3.05
N GLY A 105 9.26 -2.48 3.47
CA GLY A 105 9.46 -2.90 4.86
C GLY A 105 8.43 -3.89 5.41
N VAL A 106 7.68 -4.54 4.51
CA VAL A 106 6.65 -5.56 4.79
C VAL A 106 6.62 -6.56 3.63
N PRO A 107 6.07 -7.77 3.80
CA PRO A 107 5.93 -8.73 2.70
C PRO A 107 5.16 -8.13 1.51
N VAL A 108 5.58 -8.50 0.30
CA VAL A 108 4.89 -8.21 -0.95
C VAL A 108 4.42 -9.54 -1.53
N ILE A 109 3.11 -9.73 -1.69
CA ILE A 109 2.53 -11.00 -2.12
C ILE A 109 1.42 -10.79 -3.17
N LEU A 110 1.14 -11.83 -3.94
CA LEU A 110 0.00 -11.87 -4.87
C LEU A 110 -1.23 -12.42 -4.17
N ALA A 111 -2.35 -11.67 -4.22
CA ALA A 111 -3.57 -12.02 -3.49
C ALA A 111 -4.35 -13.19 -4.13
N ASP A 112 -4.11 -13.46 -5.41
CA ASP A 112 -4.83 -14.44 -6.24
C ASP A 112 -3.94 -15.59 -6.72
N GLY A 113 -2.82 -15.81 -6.03
CA GLY A 113 -1.87 -16.88 -6.32
C GLY A 113 -1.01 -16.61 -7.55
N ILE A 114 -0.14 -17.57 -7.89
CA ILE A 114 0.81 -17.43 -9.01
C ILE A 114 0.08 -17.44 -10.37
N TYR A 115 -1.07 -18.10 -10.44
CA TYR A 115 -1.84 -18.26 -11.68
C TYR A 115 -3.04 -17.30 -11.78
N GLY A 116 -3.35 -16.52 -10.73
CA GLY A 116 -4.50 -15.62 -10.75
C GLY A 116 -5.85 -16.30 -10.61
N HIS A 117 -5.86 -17.50 -10.04
CA HIS A 117 -7.06 -18.33 -9.91
C HIS A 117 -7.55 -18.45 -8.47
N ASP A 118 -6.81 -17.94 -7.49
CA ASP A 118 -7.24 -17.98 -6.10
C ASP A 118 -8.26 -16.85 -5.87
N ASN A 119 -9.54 -17.20 -5.98
CA ASN A 119 -10.65 -16.29 -5.75
C ASN A 119 -11.77 -17.00 -4.98
N LEU A 120 -12.61 -16.18 -4.35
CA LEU A 120 -13.81 -16.64 -3.68
C LEU A 120 -14.98 -15.77 -4.14
N MET A 121 -16.00 -16.41 -4.70
CA MET A 121 -17.22 -15.72 -5.11
C MET A 121 -17.97 -15.26 -3.87
N VAL A 122 -18.07 -13.93 -3.71
CA VAL A 122 -18.85 -13.30 -2.65
C VAL A 122 -20.09 -12.64 -3.23
N ARG A 123 -21.15 -12.55 -2.43
CA ARG A 123 -22.33 -11.80 -2.80
C ARG A 123 -21.97 -10.30 -2.82
N ALA A 124 -21.88 -9.71 -4.01
CA ALA A 124 -21.93 -8.25 -4.13
C ALA A 124 -23.29 -7.81 -3.56
N GLY A 125 -23.32 -6.76 -2.73
CA GLY A 125 -24.52 -6.32 -2.02
C GLY A 125 -25.74 -6.17 -2.94
N SER A 126 -26.94 -6.06 -2.35
CA SER A 126 -28.15 -5.80 -3.13
C SER A 126 -28.01 -4.46 -3.87
N THR A 127 -27.77 -4.51 -5.19
CA THR A 127 -28.02 -3.38 -6.09
C THR A 127 -29.49 -3.03 -6.10
#